data_AF-T1KYY5-F1
#
_entry.id   AF-T1KYY5-F1
#
_cell.length_a   1.000
_cell.length_b   1.000
_cell.length_c   1.000
_cell.angle_alpha   90.00
_cell.angle_beta   90.00
_cell.angle_gamma   90.00
#
_symmetry.space_group_name_H-M   'P 1'
#
loop_
_entity.id
_entity.type
_entity.pdbx_description
1 polymer ?
#
loop_
_entity_poly.entity_id
_entity_poly.type
_entity_poly.pdbx_seq_one_letter_code
_entity_poly.pdbx_strand_id
1 'polypeptide(L)'
;MAVINFTEDDIIKRKLLIDGDGLGDDRRINLMLKTFFKWCSTHENDEEQALNYERILLMLTNCEHSMAKSQQILSMNHLEMKNYQELYNKIDTGIADSQRKIAELKAELQQAKIVRKNKQEYDVLAQIIMDNPDRCDTLSRLNQLEEEINKLQQIKENLNKRLEKRGKQFQVLLTSAHELKKMLSDEDNNIVNSIDDQFLDNLKRSDKPAHV
;
A
#
# COMPACT_ATOMS: atom_id res chain seq x y z
N MET A 1 70.06 9.50 -23.65
CA MET A 1 69.47 8.14 -23.61
C MET A 1 68.00 8.28 -23.26
N ALA A 2 67.09 8.10 -24.23
CA ALA A 2 65.67 8.16 -23.97
C ALA A 2 65.26 6.88 -23.25
N VAL A 3 64.81 7.00 -21.99
CA VAL A 3 64.22 5.90 -21.24
C VAL A 3 62.84 5.66 -21.83
N ILE A 4 62.72 4.64 -22.67
CA ILE A 4 61.43 4.18 -23.19
C ILE A 4 60.75 3.44 -22.03
N ASN A 5 59.80 4.12 -21.36
CA ASN A 5 58.90 3.47 -20.42
C ASN A 5 57.92 2.60 -21.22
N PHE A 6 58.22 1.31 -21.36
CA PHE A 6 57.25 0.33 -21.84
C PHE A 6 56.16 0.15 -20.79
N THR A 7 54.90 0.28 -21.18
CA THR A 7 53.77 -0.05 -20.30
C THR A 7 53.71 -1.57 -20.08
N GLU A 8 53.12 -2.04 -18.98
CA GLU A 8 53.01 -3.49 -18.70
C GLU A 8 52.34 -4.23 -19.86
N ASP A 9 51.34 -3.64 -20.50
CA ASP A 9 50.70 -4.16 -21.71
C ASP A 9 51.67 -4.31 -22.88
N ASP A 10 52.63 -3.39 -23.05
CA ASP A 10 53.64 -3.50 -24.10
C ASP A 10 54.66 -4.60 -23.79
N ILE A 11 54.98 -4.80 -22.51
CA ILE A 11 55.84 -5.90 -22.06
C ILE A 11 55.14 -7.25 -22.27
N ILE A 12 53.84 -7.33 -21.94
CA ILE A 12 53.02 -8.53 -22.12
C ILE A 12 52.85 -8.84 -23.60
N LYS A 13 52.51 -7.86 -24.44
CA LYS A 13 52.46 -8.02 -25.91
C LYS A 13 53.80 -8.49 -26.46
N ARG A 14 54.91 -7.90 -26.03
CA ARG A 14 56.25 -8.29 -26.46
C ARG A 14 56.59 -9.72 -26.01
N LYS A 15 56.16 -10.13 -24.81
CA LYS A 15 56.36 -11.48 -24.28
C LYS A 15 55.44 -12.53 -24.90
N LEU A 16 54.25 -12.15 -25.38
CA LEU A 16 53.35 -12.98 -26.18
C LEU A 16 53.80 -13.11 -27.64
N LEU A 17 54.40 -12.05 -28.21
CA LEU A 17 54.99 -12.02 -29.56
C LEU A 17 56.34 -12.74 -29.63
N ILE A 18 57.03 -12.88 -28.50
CA ILE A 18 58.08 -13.88 -28.36
C ILE A 18 57.34 -15.19 -28.25
N ASP A 19 56.98 -15.77 -29.41
CA ASP A 19 56.46 -17.12 -29.48
C ASP A 19 57.25 -18.02 -28.51
N GLY A 20 56.58 -19.00 -27.90
CA GLY A 20 57.29 -20.13 -27.29
C GLY A 20 58.26 -20.84 -28.28
N ASP A 21 58.22 -20.46 -29.56
CA ASP A 21 59.12 -20.83 -30.66
C ASP A 21 59.70 -19.60 -31.40
N GLY A 22 59.94 -18.47 -30.71
CA GLY A 22 60.29 -17.14 -31.26
C GLY A 22 61.62 -16.97 -32.00
N LEU A 23 62.21 -18.07 -32.48
CA LEU A 23 63.33 -18.11 -33.43
C LEU A 23 63.20 -19.30 -34.40
N GLY A 24 62.02 -19.93 -34.52
CA GLY A 24 61.82 -21.22 -35.17
C GLY A 24 61.71 -21.13 -36.69
N ASP A 25 60.67 -20.49 -37.21
CA ASP A 25 60.35 -20.53 -38.66
C ASP A 25 61.38 -19.82 -39.52
N ASP A 26 61.79 -18.59 -39.17
CA ASP A 26 62.84 -17.87 -39.90
C ASP A 26 64.18 -18.63 -39.88
N ARG A 27 64.54 -19.23 -38.74
CA ARG A 27 65.73 -20.09 -38.64
C ARG A 27 65.59 -21.37 -39.45
N ARG A 28 64.41 -22.01 -39.45
CA ARG A 28 64.11 -23.22 -40.22
C ARG A 28 64.23 -22.95 -41.71
N ILE A 29 63.65 -21.85 -42.20
CA ILE A 29 63.74 -21.41 -43.58
C ILE A 29 65.19 -21.07 -43.94
N ASN A 30 65.89 -20.30 -43.11
CA ASN A 30 67.30 -19.96 -43.34
C ASN A 30 68.21 -21.20 -43.35
N LEU A 31 67.96 -22.20 -42.50
CA LEU A 31 68.69 -23.46 -42.50
C LEU A 31 68.41 -24.29 -43.74
N MET A 32 67.14 -24.35 -44.19
CA MET A 32 66.75 -25.01 -45.43
C MET A 32 67.47 -24.35 -46.63
N LEU A 33 67.44 -23.02 -46.72
CA LEU A 33 68.10 -22.25 -47.77
C LEU A 33 69.62 -22.47 -47.78
N LYS A 34 70.28 -22.46 -46.62
CA LYS A 34 71.72 -22.77 -46.51
C LYS A 34 72.04 -24.19 -46.98
N THR A 35 71.19 -25.16 -46.63
CA THR A 35 71.35 -26.56 -47.04
C THR A 35 71.15 -26.72 -48.55
N PHE A 36 70.19 -25.99 -49.11
CA PHE A 36 69.94 -25.92 -50.55
C PHE A 36 71.13 -25.31 -51.32
N PHE A 37 71.63 -24.15 -50.91
CA PHE A 37 72.79 -23.53 -51.57
C PHE A 37 74.05 -24.41 -51.48
N LYS A 38 74.24 -25.10 -50.34
CA LYS A 38 75.32 -26.08 -50.19
C LYS A 38 75.14 -27.22 -51.18
N TRP A 39 73.96 -27.82 -51.25
CA TRP A 39 73.65 -28.89 -52.20
C TRP A 39 73.86 -28.48 -53.67
N CYS A 40 73.53 -27.24 -54.06
CA CYS A 40 73.80 -26.73 -55.39
C CYS A 40 75.29 -26.51 -55.71
N SER A 41 76.12 -26.31 -54.68
CA SER A 41 77.54 -25.97 -54.83
C SER A 41 78.47 -27.18 -54.69
N THR A 42 77.97 -28.31 -54.20
CA THR A 42 78.79 -29.52 -54.01
C THR A 42 78.59 -30.51 -55.16
N HIS A 43 79.70 -30.96 -55.75
CA HIS A 43 79.75 -32.10 -56.66
C HIS A 43 80.18 -33.35 -55.86
N GLU A 44 79.32 -33.77 -54.93
CA GLU A 44 79.47 -34.99 -54.12
C GLU A 44 79.12 -36.25 -54.93
N ASN A 45 79.31 -37.43 -54.33
CA ASN A 45 78.94 -38.72 -54.90
C ASN A 45 77.39 -38.81 -55.07
N ASP A 46 76.89 -39.49 -56.09
CA ASP A 46 75.45 -39.50 -56.44
C ASP A 46 74.52 -39.90 -55.28
N GLU A 47 74.97 -40.81 -54.41
CA GLU A 47 74.20 -41.26 -53.23
C GLU A 47 74.06 -40.18 -52.14
N GLU A 48 75.11 -39.40 -51.87
CA GLU A 48 75.09 -38.32 -50.88
C GLU A 48 74.24 -37.14 -51.38
N GLN A 49 74.27 -36.89 -52.69
CA GLN A 49 73.42 -35.89 -53.33
C GLN A 49 71.94 -36.23 -53.21
N ALA A 50 71.56 -37.51 -53.36
CA ALA A 50 70.18 -37.97 -53.19
C ALA A 50 69.67 -37.83 -51.74
N LEU A 51 70.50 -38.22 -50.75
CA LEU A 51 70.15 -38.07 -49.33
C LEU A 51 69.97 -36.60 -48.91
N ASN A 52 70.84 -35.72 -49.42
CA ASN A 52 70.73 -34.29 -49.18
C ASN A 52 69.46 -33.68 -49.82
N TYR A 53 69.06 -34.17 -50.99
CA TYR A 53 67.82 -33.75 -51.65
C TYR A 53 66.58 -34.16 -50.85
N GLU A 54 66.50 -35.43 -50.39
CA GLU A 54 65.39 -35.89 -49.53
C GLU A 54 65.30 -35.08 -48.23
N ARG A 55 66.45 -34.74 -47.64
CA ARG A 55 66.53 -33.89 -46.44
C ARG A 55 65.98 -32.49 -46.70
N ILE A 56 66.31 -31.87 -47.83
CA ILE A 56 65.77 -30.55 -48.20
C ILE A 56 64.26 -30.63 -48.39
N LEU A 57 63.76 -31.68 -49.04
CA LEU A 57 62.33 -31.90 -49.24
C LEU A 57 61.60 -32.04 -47.90
N LEU A 58 62.16 -32.79 -46.94
CA LEU A 58 61.60 -32.91 -45.60
C LEU A 58 61.58 -31.56 -44.86
N MET A 59 62.63 -30.75 -44.99
CA MET A 59 62.68 -29.41 -44.39
C MET A 59 61.62 -28.48 -45.01
N LEU A 60 61.38 -28.56 -46.32
CA LEU A 60 60.33 -27.81 -47.01
C LEU A 60 58.94 -28.20 -46.49
N THR A 61 58.62 -29.50 -46.46
CA THR A 61 57.34 -30.01 -45.94
C THR A 61 57.07 -29.55 -44.51
N ASN A 62 58.10 -29.52 -43.65
CA ASN A 62 57.97 -29.02 -42.28
C ASN A 62 57.69 -27.51 -42.23
N CYS A 63 58.29 -26.71 -43.12
CA CYS A 63 58.01 -25.27 -43.21
C CYS A 63 56.56 -25.03 -43.70
N GLU A 64 56.12 -25.77 -44.72
CA GLU A 64 54.75 -25.70 -45.24
C GLU A 64 53.72 -26.08 -44.18
N HIS A 65 53.98 -27.15 -43.41
CA HIS A 65 53.11 -27.55 -42.31
C HIS A 65 53.04 -26.49 -41.20
N SER A 66 54.18 -25.89 -40.84
CA SER A 66 54.24 -24.79 -39.86
C SER A 66 53.41 -23.59 -40.31
N MET A 67 53.54 -23.20 -41.57
CA MET A 67 52.76 -22.10 -42.16
C MET A 67 51.26 -22.40 -42.15
N ALA A 68 50.85 -23.59 -42.57
CA ALA A 68 49.45 -24.00 -42.56
C ALA A 68 48.87 -23.99 -41.15
N LYS A 69 49.63 -24.48 -40.15
CA LYS A 69 49.25 -24.43 -38.74
C LYS A 69 49.04 -22.99 -38.25
N SER A 70 49.97 -22.09 -38.55
CA SER A 70 49.87 -20.68 -38.16
C SER A 70 48.64 -20.00 -38.77
N GLN A 71 48.30 -20.32 -40.03
CA GLN A 71 47.08 -19.82 -40.66
C GLN A 71 45.81 -20.32 -39.97
N GLN A 72 45.76 -21.60 -39.57
CA GLN A 72 44.63 -22.15 -38.83
C GLN A 72 44.49 -21.52 -37.44
N ILE A 73 45.60 -21.31 -36.73
CA ILE A 73 45.60 -20.61 -35.44
C ILE A 73 45.06 -19.19 -35.60
N LEU A 74 45.48 -18.46 -36.64
CA LEU A 74 44.97 -17.12 -36.92
C LEU A 74 43.45 -17.13 -37.15
N SER A 75 42.94 -18.08 -37.95
CA SER A 75 41.50 -18.23 -38.19
C SER A 75 40.73 -18.56 -36.91
N MET A 76 41.28 -19.44 -36.08
CA MET A 76 40.71 -19.82 -34.79
C MET A 76 40.69 -18.63 -33.82
N ASN A 77 41.78 -17.88 -33.70
CA ASN A 77 41.84 -16.66 -32.87
C ASN A 77 40.81 -15.61 -33.31
N HIS A 78 40.59 -15.46 -34.62
CA HIS A 78 39.58 -14.53 -35.12
C HIS A 78 38.15 -14.97 -34.75
N LEU A 79 37.87 -16.29 -34.76
CA LEU A 79 36.61 -16.84 -34.32
C LEU A 79 36.42 -16.69 -32.80
N GLU A 80 37.47 -16.96 -32.01
CA GLU A 80 37.45 -16.76 -30.56
C GLU A 80 37.20 -15.31 -30.19
N MET A 81 37.82 -14.35 -30.90
CA MET A 81 37.58 -12.93 -30.68
C MET A 81 36.11 -12.55 -30.89
N LYS A 82 35.46 -13.09 -31.93
CA LYS A 82 34.01 -12.90 -32.16
C LYS A 82 33.18 -13.52 -31.04
N ASN A 83 33.51 -14.74 -30.62
CA ASN A 83 32.81 -15.41 -29.52
C ASN A 83 32.90 -14.62 -28.21
N TYR A 84 34.07 -14.05 -27.91
CA TYR A 84 34.24 -13.20 -26.73
C TYR A 84 33.41 -11.92 -26.84
N GLN A 85 33.37 -11.26 -28.01
CA GLN A 85 32.52 -10.09 -28.22
C GLN A 85 31.03 -10.41 -28.02
N GLU A 86 30.56 -11.53 -28.57
CA GLU A 86 29.18 -11.97 -28.35
C GLU A 86 28.91 -12.29 -26.87
N LEU A 87 29.86 -12.90 -26.17
CA LEU A 87 29.74 -13.20 -24.75
C LEU A 87 29.66 -11.92 -23.91
N TYR A 88 30.49 -10.91 -24.21
CA TYR A 88 30.40 -9.60 -23.57
C TYR A 88 29.02 -8.97 -23.75
N ASN A 89 28.50 -8.95 -24.98
CA ASN A 89 27.16 -8.41 -25.24
C ASN A 89 26.07 -9.18 -24.49
N LYS A 90 26.17 -10.51 -24.38
CA LYS A 90 25.24 -11.35 -23.60
C LYS A 90 25.31 -11.04 -22.10
N ILE A 91 26.51 -10.81 -21.58
CA ILE A 91 26.69 -10.41 -20.18
C ILE A 91 26.09 -9.02 -19.94
N ASP A 92 26.36 -8.04 -20.81
CA ASP A 92 25.85 -6.68 -20.66
C ASP A 92 24.32 -6.62 -20.72
N THR A 93 23.72 -7.34 -21.67
CA THR A 93 22.25 -7.49 -21.75
C THR A 93 21.69 -8.17 -20.50
N GLY A 94 22.32 -9.24 -20.00
CA GLY A 94 21.93 -9.90 -18.76
C GLY A 94 22.03 -8.99 -17.52
N ILE A 95 23.05 -8.14 -17.45
CA ILE A 95 23.20 -7.13 -16.40
C ILE A 95 22.07 -6.10 -16.49
N ALA A 96 21.79 -5.57 -17.68
CA ALA A 96 20.73 -4.58 -17.88
C ALA A 96 19.35 -5.15 -17.53
N ASP A 97 19.06 -6.39 -17.90
CA ASP A 97 17.81 -7.08 -17.56
C ASP A 97 17.69 -7.32 -16.05
N SER A 98 18.78 -7.73 -15.40
CA SER A 98 18.81 -7.90 -13.94
C SER A 98 18.57 -6.59 -13.21
N GLN A 99 19.18 -5.49 -13.66
CA GLN A 99 18.95 -4.15 -13.12
C GLN A 99 17.50 -3.70 -13.28
N ARG A 100 16.89 -3.95 -14.46
CA ARG A 100 15.47 -3.68 -14.71
C ARG A 100 14.59 -4.45 -13.72
N LYS A 101 14.83 -5.75 -13.56
CA LYS A 101 14.08 -6.61 -12.64
C LYS A 101 14.23 -6.17 -11.18
N ILE A 102 15.41 -5.70 -10.77
CA ILE A 102 15.62 -5.12 -9.43
C ILE A 102 14.78 -3.85 -9.25
N ALA A 103 14.70 -2.98 -10.27
CA ALA A 103 13.89 -1.77 -10.19
C ALA A 103 12.39 -2.10 -10.07
N GLU A 104 11.90 -3.05 -10.86
CA GLU A 104 10.51 -3.54 -10.80
C GLU A 104 10.18 -4.12 -9.42
N LEU A 105 11.01 -5.02 -8.90
CA LEU A 105 10.81 -5.64 -7.58
C LEU A 105 10.86 -4.61 -6.45
N LYS A 106 11.69 -3.57 -6.56
CA LYS A 106 11.71 -2.46 -5.59
C LYS A 106 10.39 -1.69 -5.60
N ALA A 107 9.82 -1.41 -6.77
CA ALA A 107 8.54 -0.73 -6.89
C ALA A 107 7.39 -1.58 -6.33
N GLU A 108 7.36 -2.87 -6.66
CA GLU A 108 6.38 -3.83 -6.13
C GLU A 108 6.48 -3.92 -4.60
N LEU A 109 7.69 -3.99 -4.05
CA LEU A 109 7.92 -4.01 -2.60
C LEU A 109 7.42 -2.73 -1.91
N GLN A 110 7.57 -1.56 -2.55
CA GLN A 110 7.00 -0.32 -2.01
C GLN A 110 5.47 -0.36 -1.99
N GLN A 111 4.83 -0.85 -3.05
CA GLN A 111 3.38 -1.02 -3.10
C GLN A 111 2.90 -2.01 -2.04
N ALA A 112 3.56 -3.16 -1.90
CA ALA A 112 3.24 -4.16 -0.89
C ALA A 112 3.36 -3.60 0.55
N LYS A 113 4.34 -2.73 0.80
CA LYS A 113 4.47 -2.02 2.10
C LYS A 113 3.28 -1.11 2.37
N ILE A 114 2.82 -0.37 1.38
CA ILE A 114 1.63 0.51 1.51
C ILE A 114 0.39 -0.33 1.83
N VAL A 115 0.17 -1.42 1.09
CA VAL A 115 -0.97 -2.33 1.32
C VAL A 115 -0.92 -2.91 2.73
N ARG A 116 0.27 -3.33 3.19
CA ARG A 116 0.46 -3.83 4.56
C ARG A 116 0.14 -2.76 5.61
N LYS A 117 0.61 -1.53 5.42
CA LYS A 117 0.33 -0.42 6.34
C LYS A 117 -1.16 -0.14 6.41
N ASN A 118 -1.83 -0.04 5.26
CA ASN A 118 -3.26 0.18 5.19
C ASN A 118 -4.03 -0.94 5.89
N LYS A 119 -3.63 -2.20 5.69
CA LYS A 119 -4.23 -3.34 6.39
C LYS A 119 -4.09 -3.22 7.92
N GLN A 120 -2.91 -2.85 8.41
CA GLN A 120 -2.70 -2.64 9.84
C GLN A 120 -3.56 -1.50 10.39
N GLU A 121 -3.70 -0.39 9.66
CA GLU A 121 -4.58 0.72 10.04
C GLU A 121 -6.05 0.28 10.10
N TYR A 122 -6.51 -0.52 9.13
CA TYR A 122 -7.85 -1.10 9.15
C TYR A 122 -8.05 -2.06 10.32
N ASP A 123 -7.08 -2.92 10.61
CA ASP A 123 -7.17 -3.88 11.73
C ASP A 123 -7.26 -3.13 13.07
N VAL A 124 -6.49 -2.05 13.25
CA VAL A 124 -6.56 -1.19 14.45
C VAL A 124 -7.93 -0.51 14.55
N LEU A 125 -8.43 0.07 13.47
CA LEU A 125 -9.76 0.70 13.46
C LEU A 125 -10.87 -0.31 13.72
N ALA A 126 -10.78 -1.51 13.15
CA ALA A 126 -11.73 -2.58 13.38
C ALA A 126 -11.77 -3.00 14.86
N GLN A 127 -10.60 -3.09 15.51
CA GLN A 127 -10.52 -3.38 16.94
C GLN A 127 -11.25 -2.30 17.77
N ILE A 128 -11.03 -1.02 17.48
CA ILE A 128 -11.72 0.08 18.16
C ILE A 128 -13.24 0.03 17.92
N ILE A 129 -13.66 -0.32 16.71
CA ILE A 129 -15.08 -0.47 16.38
C ILE A 129 -15.70 -1.65 17.15
N MET A 130 -14.97 -2.77 17.30
CA MET A 130 -15.43 -3.94 18.07
C MET A 130 -15.60 -3.65 19.56
N ASP A 131 -14.85 -2.71 20.13
CA ASP A 131 -15.02 -2.28 21.53
C ASP A 131 -16.36 -1.55 21.75
N ASN A 132 -16.98 -1.04 20.69
CA ASN A 132 -18.29 -0.38 20.75
C ASN A 132 -19.43 -1.41 20.62
N PRO A 133 -20.60 -1.17 21.26
CA PRO A 133 -21.73 -2.08 21.17
C PRO A 133 -22.25 -2.19 19.74
N ASP A 134 -22.78 -3.36 19.39
CA ASP A 134 -23.32 -3.58 18.06
C ASP A 134 -24.45 -2.60 17.74
N ARG A 135 -24.46 -2.14 16.48
CA ARG A 135 -25.39 -1.14 15.98
C ARG A 135 -26.82 -1.66 16.00
N CYS A 136 -27.01 -2.95 15.70
CA CYS A 136 -28.32 -3.59 15.73
C CYS A 136 -28.92 -3.57 17.14
N ASP A 137 -28.12 -3.93 18.14
CA ASP A 137 -28.54 -3.96 19.54
C ASP A 137 -28.86 -2.56 20.06
N THR A 138 -28.02 -1.57 19.74
CA THR A 138 -28.28 -0.17 20.12
C THR A 138 -29.53 0.40 19.45
N LEU A 139 -29.78 0.10 18.17
CA LEU A 139 -31.01 0.50 17.46
C LEU A 139 -32.26 -0.15 18.09
N SER A 140 -32.18 -1.44 18.41
CA SER A 140 -33.29 -2.15 19.07
C SER A 140 -33.64 -1.50 20.42
N ARG A 141 -32.62 -1.20 21.23
CA ARG A 141 -32.81 -0.53 22.52
C ARG A 141 -33.36 0.90 22.39
N LEU A 142 -32.95 1.61 21.34
CA LEU A 142 -33.46 2.95 21.03
C LEU A 142 -34.95 2.89 20.71
N ASN A 143 -35.36 1.96 19.84
CA ASN A 143 -36.78 1.76 19.51
C ASN A 143 -37.62 1.40 20.74
N GLN A 144 -37.12 0.54 21.62
CA GLN A 144 -37.81 0.20 22.88
C GLN A 144 -37.98 1.43 23.79
N LEU A 145 -36.93 2.23 23.96
CA LEU A 145 -37.01 3.47 24.74
C LEU A 145 -37.97 4.47 24.12
N GLU A 146 -38.01 4.58 22.79
CA GLU A 146 -38.94 5.45 22.07
C GLU A 146 -40.40 5.02 22.27
N GLU A 147 -40.68 3.72 22.27
CA GLU A 147 -42.00 3.20 22.65
C GLU A 147 -42.36 3.51 24.10
N GLU A 148 -41.42 3.35 25.04
CA GLU A 148 -41.64 3.67 26.45
C GLU A 148 -41.92 5.16 26.67
N ILE A 149 -41.18 6.04 26.00
CA ILE A 149 -41.42 7.49 26.03
C ILE A 149 -42.82 7.82 25.53
N ASN A 150 -43.23 7.22 24.40
CA ASN A 150 -44.57 7.42 23.86
C ASN A 150 -45.66 6.94 24.83
N LYS A 151 -45.47 5.77 25.46
CA LYS A 151 -46.38 5.24 26.50
C LYS A 151 -46.46 6.19 27.69
N LEU A 152 -45.33 6.68 28.20
CA LEU A 152 -45.27 7.62 29.32
C LEU A 152 -45.92 8.97 28.99
N GLN A 153 -45.73 9.48 27.77
CA GLN A 153 -46.40 10.70 27.30
C GLN A 153 -47.92 10.52 27.27
N GLN A 154 -48.43 9.40 26.75
CA GLN A 154 -49.86 9.10 26.76
C GLN A 154 -50.41 9.01 28.19
N ILE A 155 -49.68 8.35 29.11
CA ILE A 155 -50.08 8.26 30.52
C ILE A 155 -50.12 9.65 31.17
N LYS A 156 -49.08 10.47 30.94
CA LYS A 156 -49.02 11.85 31.43
C LYS A 156 -50.20 12.67 30.91
N GLU A 157 -50.52 12.57 29.63
CA GLU A 157 -51.62 13.30 29.03
C GLU A 157 -52.98 12.85 29.61
N ASN A 158 -53.16 11.55 29.82
CA ASN A 158 -54.35 11.00 30.46
C ASN A 158 -54.51 11.43 31.92
N LEU A 159 -53.40 11.48 32.67
CA LEU A 159 -53.39 11.99 34.05
C LEU A 159 -53.72 13.48 34.09
N ASN A 160 -53.14 14.29 33.20
CA ASN A 160 -53.47 15.71 33.07
C ASN A 160 -54.96 15.92 32.75
N LYS A 161 -55.53 15.15 31.81
CA LYS A 161 -56.98 15.18 31.51
C LYS A 161 -57.83 14.83 32.73
N ARG A 162 -57.42 13.83 33.54
CA ARG A 162 -58.12 13.47 34.79
C ARG A 162 -58.02 14.57 35.85
N LEU A 163 -56.85 15.18 36.00
CA LEU A 163 -56.62 16.26 36.94
C LEU A 163 -57.44 17.50 36.55
N GLU A 164 -57.47 17.86 35.27
CA GLU A 164 -58.29 18.95 34.75
C GLU A 164 -59.79 18.68 34.97
N LYS A 165 -60.27 17.46 34.72
CA LYS A 165 -61.66 17.07 35.03
C LYS A 165 -61.97 17.22 36.52
N ARG A 166 -61.09 16.75 37.41
CA ARG A 166 -61.26 16.93 38.86
C ARG A 166 -61.20 18.39 39.26
N GLY A 167 -60.32 19.20 38.68
CA GLY A 167 -60.27 20.65 38.88
C GLY A 167 -61.58 21.32 38.50
N LYS A 168 -62.17 20.97 37.35
CA LYS A 168 -63.49 21.44 36.94
C LYS A 168 -64.60 21.00 37.90
N GLN A 169 -64.58 19.74 38.35
CA GLN A 169 -65.54 19.23 39.34
C GLN A 169 -65.44 19.96 40.69
N PHE A 170 -64.22 20.22 41.18
CA PHE A 170 -64.00 21.01 42.38
C PHE A 170 -64.48 22.45 42.20
N GLN A 171 -64.25 23.07 41.04
CA GLN A 171 -64.75 24.41 40.76
C GLN A 171 -66.29 24.47 40.81
N VAL A 172 -66.98 23.47 40.26
CA VAL A 172 -68.44 23.36 40.35
C VAL A 172 -68.89 23.22 41.80
N LEU A 173 -68.29 22.30 42.57
CA LEU A 173 -68.58 22.14 44.00
C LEU A 173 -68.34 23.43 44.79
N LEU A 174 -67.24 24.14 44.52
CA LEU A 174 -66.92 25.42 45.15
C LEU A 174 -67.96 26.48 44.81
N THR A 175 -68.40 26.53 43.55
CA THR A 175 -69.44 27.46 43.08
C THR A 175 -70.78 27.14 43.75
N SER A 176 -71.20 25.88 43.79
CA SER A 176 -72.42 25.46 44.49
C SER A 176 -72.34 25.71 46.01
N ALA A 177 -71.18 25.51 46.65
CA ALA A 177 -70.98 25.85 48.05
C ALA A 177 -71.06 27.37 48.28
N HIS A 178 -70.51 28.18 47.37
CA HIS A 178 -70.64 29.63 47.40
C HIS A 178 -72.09 30.09 47.17
N GLU A 179 -72.82 29.44 46.26
CA GLU A 179 -74.24 29.69 46.03
C GLU A 179 -75.10 29.31 47.24
N LEU A 180 -74.84 28.16 47.88
CA LEU A 180 -75.50 27.78 49.12
C LEU A 180 -75.18 28.74 50.26
N LYS A 181 -73.93 29.19 50.39
CA LYS A 181 -73.56 30.24 51.35
C LYS A 181 -74.31 31.54 51.05
N LYS A 182 -74.45 31.91 49.78
CA LYS A 182 -75.21 33.07 49.34
C LYS A 182 -76.70 32.90 49.67
N MET A 183 -77.29 31.74 49.39
CA MET A 183 -78.68 31.45 49.76
C MET A 183 -78.91 31.44 51.26
N LEU A 184 -77.99 30.89 52.06
CA LEU A 184 -78.05 31.00 53.52
C LEU A 184 -77.94 32.45 53.99
N SER A 185 -77.09 33.26 53.37
CA SER A 185 -77.01 34.70 53.67
C SER A 185 -78.29 35.43 53.24
N ASP A 186 -78.90 35.05 52.12
CA ASP A 186 -80.14 35.61 51.61
C ASP A 186 -81.38 35.13 52.43
N GLU A 187 -81.34 33.91 52.97
CA GLU A 187 -82.31 33.36 53.92
C GLU A 187 -82.18 34.00 55.30
N ASP A 188 -80.97 34.21 55.81
CA ASP A 188 -80.73 35.00 57.03
C ASP A 188 -81.25 36.44 56.85
N ASN A 189 -81.01 37.06 55.68
CA ASN A 189 -81.58 38.37 55.37
C ASN A 189 -83.11 38.33 55.21
N ASN A 190 -83.70 37.26 54.67
CA ASN A 190 -85.16 37.10 54.56
C ASN A 190 -85.83 36.75 55.90
N ILE A 191 -85.15 36.06 56.80
CA ILE A 191 -85.61 35.82 58.18
C ILE A 191 -85.57 37.13 58.96
N VAL A 192 -84.53 37.96 58.79
CA VAL A 192 -84.50 39.32 59.35
C VAL A 192 -85.64 40.17 58.80
N ASN A 193 -85.91 40.13 57.49
CA ASN A 193 -87.03 40.86 56.88
C ASN A 193 -88.43 40.31 57.29
N SER A 194 -88.57 38.99 57.48
CA SER A 194 -89.83 38.36 57.92
C SER A 194 -90.09 38.57 59.42
N ILE A 195 -89.04 38.70 60.24
CA ILE A 195 -89.16 39.08 61.65
C ILE A 195 -89.53 40.57 61.74
N ASP A 196 -88.95 41.44 60.90
CA ASP A 196 -89.32 42.87 60.83
C ASP A 196 -90.77 43.09 60.38
N ASP A 197 -91.29 42.30 59.43
CA ASP A 197 -92.70 42.42 58.99
C ASP A 197 -93.71 41.93 60.06
N GLN A 198 -93.40 40.88 60.84
CA GLN A 198 -94.24 40.46 61.97
C GLN A 198 -94.13 41.39 63.19
N PHE A 199 -93.01 42.10 63.36
CA PHE A 199 -92.86 43.13 64.40
C PHE A 199 -93.63 44.41 64.03
N LEU A 200 -93.60 44.82 62.75
CA LEU A 200 -94.29 46.02 62.27
C LEU A 200 -95.82 45.87 62.20
N ASP A 201 -96.36 44.67 62.00
CA ASP A 201 -97.82 44.45 61.99
C ASP A 201 -98.42 44.34 63.42
N ASN A 202 -97.61 43.92 64.40
CA ASN A 202 -97.99 43.95 65.82
C ASN A 202 -97.89 45.37 66.42
N LEU A 203 -96.98 46.21 65.95
CA LEU A 203 -96.86 47.61 66.40
C LEU A 203 -97.97 48.53 65.85
N LYS A 204 -98.63 48.16 64.74
CA LYS A 204 -99.76 48.91 64.17
C LYS A 204 -101.11 48.64 64.84
N ARG A 205 -101.23 47.58 65.65
CA ARG A 205 -102.48 47.26 66.38
C ARG A 205 -102.56 47.90 67.78
N SER A 206 -101.45 48.38 68.35
CA SER A 206 -101.43 48.98 69.70
C SER A 206 -101.72 50.48 69.75
N ASP A 207 -101.78 51.19 68.61
CA ASP A 207 -102.07 52.62 68.58
C ASP A 207 -103.27 52.95 67.69
N LYS A 208 -104.48 52.69 68.21
CA LYS A 208 -105.61 53.62 68.00
C LYS A 208 -106.32 53.90 69.34
N PRO A 209 -106.51 55.17 69.70
CA PRO A 209 -106.91 55.59 71.04
C PRO A 209 -108.40 55.35 71.31
N ALA A 210 -108.71 55.08 72.57
CA ALA A 210 -110.02 55.29 73.14
C ALA A 210 -110.35 56.79 73.15
N HIS A 211 -111.48 57.19 72.58
CA HIS A 211 -112.25 58.33 73.04
C HIS A 211 -113.69 58.28 72.48
N VAL A 212 -114.63 58.22 73.44
CA VAL A 212 -116.03 58.71 73.46
C VAL A 212 -117.00 58.15 72.41
#